data_AF-A0A3C1KLP3-F1
#
_entry.id   AF-A0A3C1KLP3-F1
#
_cell.length_a   1.000
_cell.length_b   1.000
_cell.length_c   1.000
_cell.angle_alpha   90.00
_cell.angle_beta   90.00
_cell.angle_gamma   90.00
#
_symmetry.space_group_name_H-M   'P 1'
#
loop_
_entity.id
_entity.type
_entity.pdbx_description
1 polymer ?
#
loop_
_entity_poly.entity_id
_entity_poly.type
_entity_poly.pdbx_seq_one_letter_code
_entity_poly.pdbx_strand_id
1 'polypeptide(L)'
;MHLSVTLRILGMLLMLFSSTLLVPMGVALLDDDHTISSFASALALTFSAGLLSWLPVQHVRHELRIRDGFLVTSLFWTVLGLAGSLPFMLTAGLEL
;
A
#
# COMPACT_ATOMS: atom_id res chain seq x y z
N MET A 1 -12.87 12.91 -15.86
CA MET A 1 -11.84 12.33 -14.98
C MET A 1 -11.99 10.84 -15.10
N HIS A 2 -10.96 10.12 -15.55
CA HIS A 2 -11.05 8.68 -15.74
C HIS A 2 -10.48 8.00 -14.50
N LEU A 3 -11.34 7.82 -13.49
CA LEU A 3 -10.95 7.21 -12.20
C LEU A 3 -10.26 5.85 -12.41
N SER A 4 -10.63 5.12 -13.46
CA SER A 4 -10.06 3.82 -13.81
C SER A 4 -8.54 3.84 -13.98
N VAL A 5 -7.98 4.88 -14.61
CA VAL A 5 -6.52 4.98 -14.82
C VAL A 5 -5.82 5.32 -13.51
N THR A 6 -6.41 6.23 -12.74
CA THR A 6 -5.90 6.60 -11.41
C THR A 6 -5.86 5.38 -10.49
N LEU A 7 -6.95 4.61 -10.42
CA LEU A 7 -7.04 3.40 -9.59
C LEU A 7 -6.02 2.34 -10.01
N ARG A 8 -5.76 2.22 -11.33
CA ARG A 8 -4.78 1.27 -11.86
C ARG A 8 -3.36 1.60 -11.39
N ILE A 9 -2.95 2.86 -11.49
CA ILE A 9 -1.63 3.32 -11.06
C ILE A 9 -1.51 3.27 -9.55
N LEU A 10 -2.54 3.73 -8.83
CA LEU A 10 -2.60 3.67 -7.38
C LEU A 10 -2.45 2.22 -6.88
N GLY A 11 -3.18 1.27 -7.47
CA GLY A 11 -3.08 -0.15 -7.12
C GLY A 11 -1.68 -0.72 -7.35
N MET A 12 -1.05 -0.42 -8.50
CA MET A 12 0.34 -0.83 -8.77
C MET A 12 1.32 -0.22 -7.76
N LEU A 13 1.18 1.07 -7.44
CA LEU A 13 2.01 1.76 -6.46
C LEU A 13 1.85 1.16 -5.06
N LEU A 14 0.64 0.78 -4.66
CA LEU A 14 0.38 0.13 -3.37
C LEU A 14 1.01 -1.27 -3.29
N MET A 15 0.91 -2.07 -4.37
CA MET A 15 1.61 -3.36 -4.43
C MET A 15 3.13 -3.17 -4.33
N LEU A 16 3.69 -2.22 -5.09
CA LEU A 16 5.10 -1.92 -5.04
C LEU A 16 5.52 -1.43 -3.64
N PHE A 17 4.72 -0.56 -3.02
CA PHE A 17 4.96 -0.09 -1.67
C PHE A 17 4.91 -1.22 -0.64
N SER A 18 3.97 -2.17 -0.78
CA SER A 18 3.90 -3.32 0.14
C SER A 18 5.19 -4.15 0.14
N SER A 19 5.94 -4.19 -0.97
CA SER A 19 7.24 -4.85 -1.01
C SER A 19 8.30 -4.16 -0.16
N THR A 20 8.16 -2.85 0.11
CA THR A 20 9.07 -2.12 0.99
C THR A 20 8.96 -2.59 2.44
N LEU A 21 7.81 -3.15 2.85
CA LEU A 21 7.60 -3.75 4.18
C LEU A 21 8.39 -5.06 4.35
N LEU A 22 8.90 -5.67 3.27
CA LEU A 22 9.79 -6.84 3.38
C LEU A 22 11.13 -6.49 4.03
N VAL A 23 11.61 -5.25 3.88
CA VAL A 23 12.87 -4.79 4.48
C VAL A 23 12.78 -4.78 6.02
N PRO A 24 11.84 -4.05 6.65
CA PRO A 24 11.69 -4.07 8.11
C PRO A 24 11.26 -5.45 8.63
N MET A 25 10.48 -6.22 7.85
CA MET A 25 10.17 -7.61 8.21
C MET A 25 11.42 -8.49 8.24
N GLY A 26 12.34 -8.30 7.29
CA GLY A 26 13.64 -8.96 7.26
C GLY A 26 14.54 -8.58 8.44
N VAL A 27 14.49 -7.31 8.87
CA VAL A 27 15.19 -6.86 10.08
C VAL A 27 14.57 -7.49 11.34
N ALA A 28 13.24 -7.52 11.45
CA ALA A 28 12.54 -8.12 12.58
C ALA A 28 12.79 -9.64 12.70
N LEU A 29 13.01 -10.33 11.57
CA LEU A 29 13.42 -11.75 11.54
C LEU A 29 14.82 -11.98 12.12
N LEU A 30 15.73 -11.00 12.02
CA LEU A 30 17.07 -11.11 12.60
C LEU A 30 17.07 -10.85 14.11
N ASP A 31 16.12 -10.05 14.59
CA ASP A 31 15.98 -9.68 16.00
C ASP A 31 15.05 -10.63 16.80
N ASP A 32 14.52 -11.69 16.15
CA ASP A 32 13.53 -12.64 16.72
C ASP A 32 12.30 -11.94 17.33
N ASP A 33 11.92 -10.80 16.74
CA ASP A 33 10.94 -9.90 17.34
C ASP A 33 9.50 -10.32 17.00
N HIS A 34 8.59 -10.21 17.97
CA HIS A 34 7.18 -10.56 17.78
C HIS A 34 6.46 -9.63 16.77
N THR A 35 7.11 -8.54 16.37
CA THR A 35 6.60 -7.55 15.42
C THR A 35 6.50 -8.07 13.98
N ILE A 36 7.10 -9.24 13.66
CA ILE A 36 7.02 -9.87 12.32
C ILE A 36 5.56 -10.08 11.87
N SER A 37 4.66 -10.49 12.78
CA SER A 37 3.25 -10.70 12.44
C SER A 37 2.54 -9.39 12.07
N SER A 38 2.91 -8.26 12.69
CA SER A 38 2.38 -6.94 12.37
C SER A 38 2.82 -6.48 10.98
N PHE A 39 4.08 -6.70 10.62
CA PHE A 39 4.58 -6.40 9.27
C PHE A 39 3.95 -7.31 8.21
N ALA A 40 3.82 -8.61 8.48
CA ALA A 40 3.21 -9.55 7.55
C ALA A 40 1.73 -9.23 7.28
N SER A 41 0.97 -8.88 8.32
CA SER A 41 -0.44 -8.46 8.17
C SER A 41 -0.57 -7.12 7.46
N ALA A 42 0.26 -6.13 7.78
CA ALA A 42 0.30 -4.85 7.07
C ALA A 42 0.65 -5.02 5.58
N LEU A 43 1.60 -5.89 5.26
CA LEU A 43 1.97 -6.24 3.89
C LEU A 43 0.79 -6.89 3.16
N ALA A 44 0.18 -7.92 3.75
CA ALA A 44 -0.93 -8.64 3.14
C ALA A 44 -2.14 -7.72 2.89
N LEU A 45 -2.45 -6.82 3.84
CA LEU A 45 -3.58 -5.90 3.75
C LEU A 45 -3.34 -4.82 2.68
N THR A 46 -2.14 -4.24 2.66
CA THR A 46 -1.75 -3.23 1.66
C THR A 46 -1.69 -3.83 0.26
N PHE A 47 -1.11 -5.03 0.12
CA PHE A 47 -1.04 -5.74 -1.15
C PHE A 47 -2.45 -6.10 -1.66
N SER A 48 -3.31 -6.63 -0.79
CA SER A 48 -4.69 -6.98 -1.15
C SER A 48 -5.51 -5.75 -1.54
N ALA A 49 -5.34 -4.62 -0.84
CA ALA A 49 -5.99 -3.37 -1.21
C ALA A 49 -5.53 -2.86 -2.58
N GLY A 50 -4.21 -2.94 -2.86
CA GLY A 50 -3.66 -2.64 -4.18
C GLY A 50 -4.21 -3.56 -5.27
N LEU A 51 -4.32 -4.86 -4.98
CA LEU A 51 -4.85 -5.89 -5.89
C LEU A 51 -6.33 -5.69 -6.22
N LEU A 52 -7.16 -5.45 -5.21
CA LEU A 52 -8.57 -5.14 -5.38
C LEU A 52 -8.80 -3.84 -6.15
N SER A 53 -7.91 -2.86 -5.97
CA SER A 53 -7.96 -1.60 -6.71
C SER A 53 -7.51 -1.74 -8.17
N TRP A 54 -6.58 -2.65 -8.45
CA TRP A 54 -6.00 -2.85 -9.78
C TRP A 54 -6.79 -3.84 -10.67
N LEU A 55 -7.27 -4.96 -10.11
CA LEU A 55 -8.02 -6.02 -10.80
C LEU A 55 -9.15 -5.53 -11.73
N PRO A 56 -10.07 -4.65 -11.28
CA PRO A 56 -11.21 -4.24 -12.11
C PRO A 56 -10.83 -3.31 -13.26
N VAL A 57 -9.64 -2.68 -13.20
CA VAL A 57 -9.21 -1.62 -14.12
C VAL A 57 -7.99 -2.01 -14.97
N GLN A 58 -7.46 -3.22 -14.79
CA GLN A 58 -6.28 -3.72 -15.50
C GLN A 58 -6.43 -3.70 -17.04
N HIS A 59 -7.66 -3.89 -17.55
CA HIS A 59 -7.95 -3.93 -18.99
C HIS A 59 -8.19 -2.54 -19.61
N VAL A 60 -8.28 -1.48 -18.80
CA VAL A 60 -8.57 -0.13 -19.29
C VAL A 60 -7.31 0.49 -19.87
N ARG A 61 -7.24 0.64 -21.19
CA ARG A 61 -6.20 1.40 -21.89
C ARG A 61 -6.72 2.81 -22.17
N HIS A 62 -6.51 3.71 -21.20
CA HIS A 62 -6.76 5.14 -21.37
C HIS A 62 -5.46 5.91 -21.18
N GLU A 63 -5.30 6.98 -21.94
CA GLU A 63 -4.15 7.89 -21.83
C GLU A 63 -4.26 8.71 -20.54
N LEU A 64 -3.12 8.88 -19.86
CA LEU A 64 -3.03 9.68 -18.66
C LEU A 64 -3.21 11.16 -19.01
N ARG A 65 -4.28 11.79 -18.52
CA ARG A 65 -4.41 13.25 -18.58
C ARG A 65 -3.79 13.90 -17.35
N ILE A 66 -3.28 15.12 -17.50
CA ILE A 66 -2.64 15.91 -16.41
C ILE A 66 -3.53 15.98 -15.15
N ARG A 67 -4.85 16.14 -15.32
CA ARG A 67 -5.82 16.19 -14.22
C ARG A 67 -5.92 14.88 -13.43
N ASP A 68 -5.78 13.74 -14.09
CA ASP A 68 -5.83 12.44 -13.43
C ASP A 68 -4.54 12.18 -12.65
N GLY A 69 -3.40 12.73 -13.12
CA GLY A 69 -2.11 12.69 -12.39
C GLY A 69 -2.14 13.42 -11.05
N PHE A 70 -2.78 14.59 -10.97
CA PHE A 70 -2.98 15.32 -9.71
C PHE A 70 -3.79 14.50 -8.68
N LEU A 71 -4.79 13.77 -9.17
CA LEU A 71 -5.63 12.94 -8.32
C LEU A 71 -4.88 11.68 -7.86
N VAL A 72 -4.03 11.09 -8.73
CA VAL A 72 -3.14 9.99 -8.39
C VAL A 72 -2.20 10.38 -7.25
N THR A 73 -1.52 11.53 -7.35
CA THR A 73 -0.54 11.94 -6.33
C THR A 73 -1.21 12.21 -4.98
N SER A 74 -2.35 12.92 -4.96
CA SER A 74 -3.08 13.18 -3.72
C SER A 74 -3.57 11.89 -3.06
N LEU A 75 -4.24 11.01 -3.81
CA LEU A 75 -4.72 9.73 -3.26
C LEU A 75 -3.57 8.83 -2.83
N PHE A 76 -2.47 8.82 -3.59
CA PHE A 76 -1.29 8.03 -3.26
C PHE A 76 -0.77 8.42 -1.89
N TRP A 77 -0.52 9.70 -1.62
CA TRP A 77 -0.05 10.14 -0.30
C TRP A 77 -1.04 9.84 0.83
N THR A 78 -2.35 10.00 0.58
CA THR A 78 -3.38 9.66 1.58
C THR A 78 -3.37 8.18 1.93
N VAL A 79 -3.41 7.29 0.94
CA VAL A 79 -3.44 5.84 1.18
C VAL A 79 -2.09 5.35 1.71
N LEU A 80 -0.99 5.93 1.25
CA LEU A 80 0.36 5.62 1.75
C LEU A 80 0.50 5.94 3.24
N GLY A 81 -0.02 7.09 3.68
CA GLY A 81 -0.04 7.44 5.11
C GLY A 81 -0.85 6.45 5.94
N LEU A 82 -2.01 6.02 5.45
CA LEU A 82 -2.86 5.02 6.10
C LEU A 82 -2.21 3.63 6.13
N ALA A 83 -1.60 3.20 5.03
CA ALA A 83 -0.92 1.90 4.94
C ALA A 83 0.33 1.89 5.84
N GLY A 84 1.09 2.98 5.86
CA GLY A 84 2.27 3.15 6.70
C GLY A 84 1.96 3.20 8.20
N SER A 85 0.74 3.56 8.60
CA SER A 85 0.32 3.50 10.01
C SER A 85 -0.08 2.10 10.46
N LEU A 86 -0.35 1.15 9.54
CA LEU A 86 -0.82 -0.20 9.89
C LEU A 86 0.13 -0.95 10.84
N PRO A 87 1.45 -1.00 10.62
CA PRO A 87 2.36 -1.70 11.54
C PRO A 87 2.31 -1.11 12.95
N PHE A 88 2.22 0.22 13.07
CA PHE A 88 2.13 0.90 14.36
C PHE A 88 0.80 0.64 15.08
N MET A 89 -0.31 0.58 14.34
CA MET A 89 -1.63 0.27 14.91
C MET A 89 -1.78 -1.20 15.32
N LEU A 90 -1.18 -2.12 14.56
CA LEU A 90 -1.28 -3.57 14.78
C LEU A 90 -0.29 -4.08 15.83
N THR A 91 0.76 -3.30 16.12
CA THR A 91 1.68 -3.61 17.21
C THR A 91 0.99 -3.27 18.54
N ALA A 92 0.55 -4.31 19.25
CA ALA A 92 -0.15 -4.21 20.54
C ALA A 92 0.70 -3.66 21.71
N GLY A 93 1.90 -3.13 21.43
CA GLY A 93 2.92 -2.78 22.43
C GLY A 93 3.04 -1.29 22.79
N LEU A 94 2.07 -0.44 22.45
CA LEU A 94 1.98 0.90 23.05
C LEU A 94 1.34 0.79 24.45
N GLU A 95 2.02 0.09 25.35
CA GLU A 95 1.84 0.28 26.80
C GLU A 95 2.36 1.70 27.11
N LEU A 96 1.45 2.67 27.13
CA LEU A 96 1.66 4.01 27.71
C LEU A 96 1.46 3.94 29.22
#